data_AF-A0A520UJ48-F1
#
_entry.id   AF-A0A520UJ48-F1
#
_cell.length_a   1.000
_cell.length_b   1.000
_cell.length_c   1.000
_cell.angle_alpha   90.00
_cell.angle_beta   90.00
_cell.angle_gamma   90.00
#
_symmetry.space_group_name_H-M   'P 1'
#
loop_
_entity.id
_entity.type
_entity.pdbx_description
1 polymer ?
#
loop_
_entity_poly.entity_id
_entity_poly.type
_entity_poly.pdbx_seq_one_letter_code
_entity_poly.pdbx_strand_id
1 'polypeptide(L)'
;MKKIYYLLSLLFLFTAFFSCTKNNKISINKVVGSPSYETSKLTLKEPIFDGSEYSFNFDVEDYNIGEQTNKEFTYNLANSSKGQHIHFIVNNGPYSAHYSKNFIKDVKDGDVVLAFLSRSYHESVKNKNAYILTEIGDNNNTNLSDQFLFYSRPKGKYSGNDTKNLLLDFYLVNTEISSTGNKVRATINDSVFLIDEWAPYYIQGLPFGEITIKLELIDSDGNLIKSQFNPSIRTITLEK
;
A
#
# COMPACT_ATOMS: atom_id res chain seq x y z
N MET A 1 -26.69 14.19 77.30
CA MET A 1 -26.74 15.03 76.08
C MET A 1 -26.10 14.25 74.93
N LYS A 2 -26.93 13.72 74.01
CA LYS A 2 -26.49 12.92 72.86
C LYS A 2 -26.01 13.86 71.74
N LYS A 3 -24.78 13.68 71.23
CA LYS A 3 -24.35 14.24 69.93
C LYS A 3 -24.34 13.11 68.91
N ILE A 4 -25.23 13.23 67.93
CA ILE A 4 -25.36 12.36 66.76
C ILE A 4 -24.40 12.90 65.69
N TYR A 5 -23.50 12.05 65.19
CA TYR A 5 -22.70 12.35 64.01
C TYR A 5 -23.38 11.72 62.78
N TYR A 6 -23.78 12.56 61.83
CA TYR A 6 -24.25 12.12 60.52
C TYR A 6 -23.05 11.74 59.66
N LEU A 7 -22.94 10.47 59.28
CA LEU A 7 -21.98 10.00 58.28
C LEU A 7 -22.66 10.07 56.91
N LEU A 8 -22.28 11.06 56.11
CA LEU A 8 -22.76 11.25 54.74
C LEU A 8 -22.05 10.25 53.82
N SER A 9 -22.69 9.14 53.46
CA SER A 9 -22.14 8.21 52.46
C SER A 9 -22.44 8.74 51.06
N LEU A 10 -21.41 9.28 50.40
CA LEU A 10 -21.48 9.68 49.00
C LEU A 10 -21.30 8.42 48.13
N LEU A 11 -22.40 7.85 47.66
CA LEU A 11 -22.40 6.71 46.75
C LEU A 11 -22.06 7.20 45.32
N PHE A 12 -20.80 7.15 44.94
CA PHE A 12 -20.37 7.42 43.56
C PHE A 12 -20.80 6.24 42.67
N LEU A 13 -21.89 6.42 41.92
CA LEU A 13 -22.35 5.47 40.92
C LEU A 13 -21.38 5.51 39.73
N PHE A 14 -20.41 4.59 39.70
CA PHE A 14 -19.50 4.42 38.57
C PHE A 14 -20.28 3.79 37.42
N THR A 15 -20.81 4.61 36.51
CA THR A 15 -21.43 4.13 35.28
C THR A 15 -20.33 3.73 34.32
N ALA A 16 -20.00 2.43 34.30
CA ALA A 16 -19.15 1.86 33.27
C ALA A 16 -19.87 1.94 31.93
N PHE A 17 -19.56 2.95 31.12
CA PHE A 17 -19.86 2.95 29.70
C PHE A 17 -19.05 1.83 29.04
N PHE A 18 -19.61 0.62 29.02
CA PHE A 18 -19.19 -0.40 28.07
C PHE A 18 -19.61 0.09 26.68
N SER A 19 -18.72 0.86 26.04
CA SER A 19 -18.77 1.03 24.59
C SER A 19 -18.56 -0.36 24.00
N CYS A 20 -19.66 -1.00 23.61
CA CYS A 20 -19.63 -2.26 22.88
C CYS A 20 -19.18 -1.94 21.45
N THR A 21 -17.88 -1.73 21.26
CA THR A 21 -17.28 -1.75 19.94
C THR A 21 -17.43 -3.17 19.42
N LYS A 22 -18.30 -3.37 18.42
CA LYS A 22 -18.22 -4.55 17.56
C LYS A 22 -16.83 -4.56 16.93
N ASN A 23 -15.87 -5.22 17.58
CA ASN A 23 -14.57 -5.52 16.98
C ASN A 23 -14.82 -6.56 15.91
N ASN A 24 -15.07 -6.08 14.68
CA ASN A 24 -15.04 -6.95 13.52
C ASN A 24 -13.63 -7.53 13.43
N LYS A 25 -13.52 -8.85 13.28
CA LYS A 25 -12.22 -9.51 13.09
C LYS A 25 -11.60 -8.98 11.79
N ILE A 26 -10.39 -8.43 11.88
CA ILE A 26 -9.63 -8.00 10.70
C ILE A 26 -9.36 -9.22 9.82
N SER A 27 -9.60 -9.08 8.52
CA SER A 27 -9.27 -10.11 7.53
C SER A 27 -8.66 -9.47 6.29
N ILE A 28 -7.83 -10.24 5.60
CA ILE A 28 -7.35 -9.92 4.26
C ILE A 28 -7.86 -10.98 3.29
N ASN A 29 -8.35 -10.55 2.14
CA ASN A 29 -8.87 -11.44 1.11
C ASN A 29 -8.23 -11.06 -0.22
N LYS A 30 -7.88 -12.06 -1.03
CA LYS A 30 -7.29 -11.83 -2.35
C LYS A 30 -8.32 -11.15 -3.27
N VAL A 31 -7.87 -10.17 -4.04
CA VAL A 31 -8.68 -9.57 -5.10
C VAL A 31 -8.69 -10.53 -6.30
N VAL A 32 -9.88 -10.86 -6.80
CA VAL A 32 -10.09 -11.75 -7.96
C VAL A 32 -11.03 -11.06 -8.95
N GLY A 33 -10.85 -11.29 -10.25
CA GLY A 33 -11.73 -10.77 -11.29
C GLY A 33 -11.28 -9.45 -11.91
N SER A 34 -10.04 -9.03 -11.68
CA SER A 34 -9.40 -7.95 -12.43
C SER A 34 -8.60 -8.52 -13.60
N PRO A 35 -8.59 -7.89 -14.80
CA PRO A 35 -7.77 -8.33 -15.92
C PRO A 35 -6.29 -8.30 -15.55
N SER A 36 -5.52 -9.32 -15.90
CA SER A 36 -4.15 -9.47 -15.40
C SER A 36 -3.12 -8.59 -16.12
N TYR A 37 -3.40 -8.19 -17.36
CA TYR A 37 -2.53 -7.35 -18.20
C TYR A 37 -1.15 -8.01 -18.44
N GLU A 38 -1.11 -9.31 -18.78
CA GLU A 38 0.14 -10.09 -18.90
C GLU A 38 1.17 -9.52 -19.88
N THR A 39 0.72 -8.90 -20.98
CA THR A 39 1.59 -8.39 -22.04
C THR A 39 1.89 -6.90 -21.91
N SER A 40 1.19 -6.20 -21.01
CA SER A 40 1.35 -4.76 -20.81
C SER A 40 2.78 -4.42 -20.41
N LYS A 41 3.29 -3.35 -20.98
CA LYS A 41 4.68 -2.93 -20.81
C LYS A 41 4.78 -1.45 -20.53
N LEU A 42 5.68 -1.11 -19.63
CA LEU A 42 6.10 0.24 -19.28
C LEU A 42 7.57 0.38 -19.62
N THR A 43 7.96 1.46 -20.28
CA THR A 43 9.36 1.76 -20.56
C THR A 43 9.63 3.20 -20.22
N LEU A 44 10.68 3.46 -19.46
CA LEU A 44 11.13 4.81 -19.11
C LEU A 44 12.16 5.27 -20.15
N LYS A 45 11.96 6.44 -20.74
CA LYS A 45 13.02 7.17 -21.44
C LYS A 45 13.91 7.86 -20.42
N GLU A 46 15.16 8.15 -20.80
CA GLU A 46 16.12 8.83 -19.95
C GLU A 46 15.49 10.05 -19.25
N PRO A 47 15.44 10.07 -17.90
CA PRO A 47 14.95 11.22 -17.16
C PRO A 47 15.77 12.47 -17.48
N ILE A 48 15.09 13.61 -17.65
CA ILE A 48 15.75 14.87 -18.00
C ILE A 48 15.70 15.81 -16.80
N PHE A 49 16.87 16.22 -16.30
CA PHE A 49 16.97 17.23 -15.25
C PHE A 49 16.97 18.64 -15.86
N ASP A 50 16.06 19.51 -15.40
CA ASP A 50 15.94 20.89 -15.91
C ASP A 50 16.71 21.94 -15.08
N GLY A 51 17.43 21.51 -14.05
CA GLY A 51 18.11 22.38 -13.07
C GLY A 51 17.34 22.51 -11.75
N SER A 52 16.10 22.04 -11.68
CA SER A 52 15.28 22.05 -10.46
C SER A 52 14.58 20.71 -10.20
N GLU A 53 13.95 20.13 -11.22
CA GLU A 53 13.17 18.90 -11.12
C GLU A 53 13.53 17.95 -12.27
N TYR A 54 13.13 16.69 -12.12
CA TYR A 54 13.26 15.69 -13.17
C TYR A 54 11.97 15.54 -13.97
N SER A 55 12.09 15.55 -15.29
CA SER A 55 11.04 15.21 -16.23
C SER A 55 11.12 13.73 -16.59
N PHE A 56 10.00 13.03 -16.43
CA PHE A 56 9.85 11.62 -16.72
C PHE A 56 8.95 11.43 -17.95
N ASN A 57 9.36 10.56 -18.87
CA ASN A 57 8.63 10.23 -20.09
C ASN A 57 8.57 8.72 -20.27
N PHE A 58 7.35 8.19 -20.31
CA PHE A 58 7.11 6.75 -20.41
C PHE A 58 6.48 6.37 -21.75
N ASP A 59 6.94 5.27 -22.32
CA ASP A 59 6.21 4.54 -23.34
C ASP A 59 5.40 3.41 -22.68
N VAL A 60 4.21 3.15 -23.23
CA VAL A 60 3.25 2.20 -22.70
C VAL A 60 2.67 1.41 -23.85
N GLU A 61 2.72 0.08 -23.74
CA GLU A 61 2.24 -0.88 -24.74
C GLU A 61 1.21 -1.83 -24.08
N ASP A 62 0.25 -2.31 -24.87
CA ASP A 62 -0.85 -3.20 -24.44
C ASP A 62 -1.59 -2.73 -23.17
N TYR A 63 -1.70 -1.41 -22.99
CA TYR A 63 -2.30 -0.80 -21.81
C TYR A 63 -2.76 0.63 -22.09
N ASN A 64 -3.92 1.02 -21.55
CA ASN A 64 -4.56 2.30 -21.84
C ASN A 64 -4.66 3.18 -20.60
N ILE A 65 -3.71 4.11 -20.43
CA ILE A 65 -3.81 5.15 -19.41
C ILE A 65 -5.11 5.95 -19.61
N GLY A 66 -5.86 6.17 -18.53
CA GLY A 66 -7.12 6.88 -18.55
C GLY A 66 -8.36 5.98 -18.61
N GLU A 67 -8.22 4.73 -19.04
CA GLU A 67 -9.36 3.83 -19.22
C GLU A 67 -9.82 3.23 -17.88
N GLN A 68 -11.13 3.10 -17.67
CA GLN A 68 -11.63 2.35 -16.51
C GLN A 68 -11.36 0.87 -16.67
N THR A 69 -10.81 0.24 -15.63
CA THR A 69 -10.56 -1.20 -15.65
C THR A 69 -11.87 -1.98 -15.48
N ASN A 70 -12.15 -2.89 -16.41
CA ASN A 70 -13.21 -3.87 -16.25
C ASN A 70 -12.98 -4.71 -15.00
N LYS A 71 -14.05 -5.08 -14.30
CA LYS A 71 -13.99 -5.93 -13.11
C LYS A 71 -15.13 -6.94 -13.09
N GLU A 72 -14.85 -8.11 -12.54
CA GLU A 72 -15.84 -9.18 -12.30
C GLU A 72 -16.22 -9.31 -10.81
N PHE A 73 -15.58 -8.54 -9.93
CA PHE A 73 -15.91 -8.54 -8.50
C PHE A 73 -17.03 -7.57 -8.14
N THR A 74 -17.84 -7.96 -7.14
CA THR A 74 -19.01 -7.19 -6.67
C THR A 74 -18.72 -6.30 -5.45
N TYR A 75 -17.59 -6.48 -4.77
CA TYR A 75 -17.19 -5.62 -3.65
C TYR A 75 -16.70 -4.23 -4.12
N ASN A 76 -16.74 -3.25 -3.20
CA ASN A 76 -16.28 -1.89 -3.46
C ASN A 76 -14.80 -1.75 -3.11
N LEU A 77 -13.98 -1.33 -4.08
CA LEU A 77 -12.63 -0.82 -3.85
C LEU A 77 -12.59 0.65 -4.26
N ALA A 78 -11.75 1.44 -3.59
CA ALA A 78 -11.49 2.83 -4.01
C ALA A 78 -11.08 2.85 -5.49
N ASN A 79 -11.76 3.70 -6.27
CA ASN A 79 -11.57 3.79 -7.71
C ASN A 79 -11.12 5.20 -8.08
N SER A 80 -10.11 5.29 -8.93
CA SER A 80 -9.79 6.53 -9.61
C SER A 80 -10.74 6.75 -10.77
N SER A 81 -11.54 7.82 -10.71
CA SER A 81 -12.40 8.25 -11.81
C SER A 81 -11.62 8.60 -13.09
N LYS A 82 -10.34 8.92 -12.96
CA LYS A 82 -9.41 9.17 -14.08
C LYS A 82 -8.84 7.89 -14.70
N GLY A 83 -9.26 6.71 -14.24
CA GLY A 83 -8.95 5.43 -14.85
C GLY A 83 -7.57 4.88 -14.50
N GLN A 84 -7.10 3.97 -15.35
CA GLN A 84 -5.79 3.35 -15.36
C GLN A 84 -4.67 4.40 -15.36
N HIS A 85 -3.62 4.17 -14.60
CA HIS A 85 -2.56 5.17 -14.39
C HIS A 85 -1.24 4.52 -14.01
N ILE A 86 -0.20 5.34 -13.90
CA ILE A 86 1.11 4.95 -13.39
C ILE A 86 1.16 5.30 -11.90
N HIS A 87 1.50 4.32 -11.08
CA HIS A 87 1.96 4.55 -9.72
C HIS A 87 3.45 4.87 -9.76
N PHE A 88 3.86 5.93 -9.07
CA PHE A 88 5.25 6.36 -8.98
C PHE A 88 5.65 6.50 -7.51
N ILE A 89 6.64 5.72 -7.08
CA ILE A 89 7.10 5.64 -5.68
C ILE A 89 8.59 6.03 -5.64
N VAL A 90 8.91 6.99 -4.77
CA VAL A 90 10.29 7.45 -4.51
C VAL A 90 10.70 6.94 -3.13
N ASN A 91 11.84 6.25 -3.02
CA ASN A 91 12.44 5.73 -1.78
C ASN A 91 11.45 4.98 -0.88
N ASN A 92 10.60 4.13 -1.48
CA ASN A 92 9.49 3.45 -0.80
C ASN A 92 8.61 4.40 0.02
N GLY A 93 8.39 5.63 -0.46
CA GLY A 93 7.43 6.60 0.06
C GLY A 93 5.99 6.34 -0.45
N PRO A 94 4.99 7.13 -0.03
CA PRO A 94 3.64 6.99 -0.58
C PRO A 94 3.61 7.31 -2.08
N TYR A 95 2.99 6.45 -2.89
CA TYR A 95 2.93 6.65 -4.34
C TYR A 95 2.25 7.99 -4.71
N SER A 96 2.64 8.56 -5.85
CA SER A 96 1.82 9.51 -6.62
C SER A 96 1.18 8.80 -7.81
N ALA A 97 -0.03 9.22 -8.17
CA ALA A 97 -0.77 8.69 -9.32
C ALA A 97 -0.59 9.63 -10.51
N HIS A 98 -0.15 9.09 -11.65
CA HIS A 98 0.09 9.84 -12.87
C HIS A 98 -0.78 9.31 -14.02
N TYR A 99 -1.65 10.16 -14.53
CA TYR A 99 -2.62 9.87 -15.61
C TYR A 99 -2.12 10.33 -16.98
N SER A 100 -0.81 10.54 -17.09
CA SER A 100 -0.11 10.96 -18.29
C SER A 100 1.19 10.17 -18.37
N LYS A 101 1.65 9.93 -19.60
CA LYS A 101 2.96 9.35 -19.89
C LYS A 101 4.11 10.27 -19.51
N ASN A 102 3.85 11.57 -19.39
CA ASN A 102 4.85 12.58 -19.09
C ASN A 102 4.44 13.39 -17.86
N PHE A 103 5.39 13.58 -16.95
CA PHE A 103 5.21 14.42 -15.76
C PHE A 103 6.56 14.84 -15.18
N ILE A 104 6.51 15.88 -14.34
CA ILE A 104 7.67 16.40 -13.62
C ILE A 104 7.56 15.98 -12.15
N LYS A 105 8.70 15.70 -11.52
CA LYS A 105 8.77 15.36 -10.10
C LYS A 105 10.05 15.91 -9.46
N ASP A 106 9.87 16.55 -8.31
CA ASP A 106 10.95 16.79 -7.35
C ASP A 106 11.47 15.46 -6.78
N VAL A 107 12.61 15.02 -7.31
CA VAL A 107 13.43 13.89 -6.85
C VAL A 107 14.89 14.31 -6.91
N LYS A 108 15.74 13.64 -6.15
CA LYS A 108 17.16 13.95 -6.03
C LYS A 108 18.01 12.82 -6.59
N ASP A 109 19.21 13.16 -7.03
CA ASP A 109 20.22 12.17 -7.39
C ASP A 109 20.44 11.20 -6.22
N GLY A 110 20.44 9.91 -6.51
CA GLY A 110 20.47 8.82 -5.53
C GLY A 110 19.09 8.34 -5.05
N ASP A 111 17.99 9.02 -5.40
CA ASP A 111 16.66 8.52 -5.09
C ASP A 111 16.35 7.26 -5.91
N VAL A 112 15.81 6.23 -5.25
CA VAL A 112 15.34 5.01 -5.89
C VAL A 112 13.87 5.17 -6.25
N VAL A 113 13.56 5.03 -7.54
CA VAL A 113 12.22 5.16 -8.09
C VAL A 113 11.71 3.80 -8.56
N LEU A 114 10.53 3.44 -8.06
CA LEU A 114 9.70 2.38 -8.64
C LEU A 114 8.48 3.01 -9.33
N ALA A 115 8.33 2.79 -10.64
CA ALA A 115 7.14 3.13 -11.40
C ALA A 115 6.47 1.87 -11.95
N PHE A 116 5.14 1.77 -11.88
CA PHE A 116 4.41 0.62 -12.44
C PHE A 116 3.01 0.97 -12.93
N LEU A 117 2.51 0.18 -13.88
CA LEU A 117 1.14 0.27 -14.38
C LEU A 117 0.14 -0.18 -13.31
N SER A 118 -0.95 0.57 -13.16
CA SER A 118 -1.93 0.40 -12.10
C SER A 118 -3.36 0.57 -12.60
N ARG A 119 -4.20 -0.42 -12.32
CA ARG A 119 -5.63 -0.47 -12.68
C ARG A 119 -6.39 0.76 -12.16
N SER A 120 -7.61 1.01 -12.61
CA SER A 120 -8.41 2.13 -12.07
C SER A 120 -8.80 1.96 -10.59
N TYR A 121 -8.95 0.72 -10.12
CA TYR A 121 -9.03 0.35 -8.68
C TYR A 121 -7.67 0.30 -8.01
N HIS A 122 -6.66 0.76 -8.74
CA HIS A 122 -5.29 0.96 -8.38
C HIS A 122 -4.44 -0.30 -8.10
N GLU A 123 -4.96 -1.50 -8.25
CA GLU A 123 -4.16 -2.72 -8.19
C GLU A 123 -2.98 -2.64 -9.17
N SER A 124 -1.77 -2.92 -8.68
CA SER A 124 -0.57 -3.02 -9.51
C SER A 124 -0.70 -4.14 -10.55
N VAL A 125 -0.22 -3.87 -11.76
CA VAL A 125 -0.04 -4.89 -12.80
C VAL A 125 1.26 -5.64 -12.48
N LYS A 126 1.15 -6.94 -12.16
CA LYS A 126 2.25 -7.77 -11.63
C LYS A 126 2.84 -8.65 -12.72
N ASN A 127 3.40 -8.03 -13.75
CA ASN A 127 4.18 -8.72 -14.78
C ASN A 127 5.58 -8.12 -14.87
N LYS A 128 6.53 -8.85 -15.47
CA LYS A 128 7.95 -8.46 -15.52
C LYS A 128 8.26 -7.20 -16.33
N ASN A 129 7.35 -6.78 -17.21
CA ASN A 129 7.50 -5.64 -18.11
C ASN A 129 6.66 -4.41 -17.68
N ALA A 130 5.77 -4.54 -16.70
CA ALA A 130 4.83 -3.49 -16.29
C ALA A 130 5.40 -2.48 -15.28
N TYR A 131 6.69 -2.55 -14.98
CA TYR A 131 7.35 -1.68 -14.03
C TYR A 131 8.77 -1.29 -14.47
N ILE A 132 9.26 -0.22 -13.85
CA ILE A 132 10.64 0.25 -13.92
C ILE A 132 11.13 0.47 -12.49
N LEU A 133 12.33 -0.02 -12.20
CA LEU A 133 13.10 0.30 -11.00
C LEU A 133 14.41 0.97 -11.43
N THR A 134 14.67 2.18 -10.96
CA THR A 134 15.88 2.95 -11.30
C THR A 134 16.35 3.77 -10.12
N GLU A 135 17.65 4.08 -10.07
CA GLU A 135 18.20 5.16 -9.27
C GLU A 135 18.26 6.42 -10.15
N ILE A 136 18.01 7.60 -9.57
CA ILE A 136 18.08 8.88 -10.28
C ILE A 136 19.52 9.40 -10.28
N GLY A 137 20.01 9.86 -11.43
CA GLY A 137 21.38 10.32 -11.60
C GLY A 137 22.41 9.19 -11.50
N ASP A 138 23.70 9.55 -11.53
CA ASP A 138 24.81 8.60 -11.66
C ASP A 138 25.47 8.22 -10.32
N ASN A 139 24.78 8.43 -9.20
CA ASN A 139 25.33 8.17 -7.86
C ASN A 139 25.61 6.68 -7.60
N ASN A 140 24.82 5.78 -8.19
CA ASN A 140 24.96 4.32 -8.08
C ASN A 140 25.14 3.81 -6.62
N ASN A 141 24.46 4.44 -5.67
CA ASN A 141 24.57 4.11 -4.25
C ASN A 141 23.70 2.90 -3.86
N THR A 142 22.71 2.54 -4.68
CA THR A 142 21.83 1.41 -4.42
C THR A 142 22.10 0.26 -5.39
N ASN A 143 22.30 -0.95 -4.86
CA ASN A 143 22.32 -2.16 -5.67
C ASN A 143 20.88 -2.53 -6.09
N LEU A 144 20.48 -2.14 -7.30
CA LEU A 144 19.14 -2.44 -7.83
C LEU A 144 18.89 -3.93 -8.10
N SER A 145 19.90 -4.80 -7.94
CA SER A 145 19.73 -6.27 -7.97
C SER A 145 19.30 -6.85 -6.62
N ASP A 146 19.29 -6.05 -5.56
CA ASP A 146 18.80 -6.48 -4.24
C ASP A 146 17.30 -6.82 -4.28
N GLN A 147 16.84 -7.54 -3.26
CA GLN A 147 15.41 -7.82 -3.08
C GLN A 147 14.71 -6.57 -2.55
N PHE A 148 13.58 -6.19 -3.14
CA PHE A 148 12.80 -5.03 -2.67
C PHE A 148 11.34 -5.38 -2.38
N LEU A 149 10.84 -4.77 -1.32
CA LEU A 149 9.41 -4.65 -1.03
C LEU A 149 9.03 -3.16 -1.06
N PHE A 150 8.22 -2.78 -2.03
CA PHE A 150 7.64 -1.44 -2.11
C PHE A 150 6.19 -1.46 -1.63
N TYR A 151 5.91 -0.69 -0.57
CA TYR A 151 4.56 -0.49 -0.06
C TYR A 151 3.82 0.44 -1.01
N SER A 152 2.81 -0.07 -1.71
CA SER A 152 1.96 0.75 -2.57
C SER A 152 0.76 1.32 -1.80
N ARG A 153 -0.05 0.48 -1.18
CA ARG A 153 -1.29 0.89 -0.51
C ARG A 153 -1.73 -0.03 0.62
N PRO A 154 -2.55 0.46 1.56
CA PRO A 154 -3.25 1.77 1.56
C PRO A 154 -2.41 2.96 2.03
N LYS A 155 -2.81 4.19 1.67
CA LYS A 155 -2.21 5.47 2.13
C LYS A 155 -3.27 6.51 2.48
N GLY A 156 -2.94 7.45 3.36
CA GLY A 156 -3.73 8.64 3.62
C GLY A 156 -5.04 8.35 4.36
N LYS A 157 -6.13 8.98 3.92
CA LYS A 157 -7.44 8.93 4.58
C LYS A 157 -8.47 8.23 3.71
N TYR A 158 -9.36 7.48 4.34
CA TYR A 158 -10.49 6.79 3.72
C TYR A 158 -11.78 7.15 4.45
N SER A 159 -12.86 7.38 3.73
CA SER A 159 -14.18 7.70 4.29
C SER A 159 -15.31 7.02 3.53
N GLY A 160 -16.50 6.96 4.12
CA GLY A 160 -17.68 6.39 3.49
C GLY A 160 -17.48 4.94 3.02
N ASN A 161 -17.87 4.63 1.78
CA ASN A 161 -17.81 3.27 1.23
C ASN A 161 -16.39 2.74 1.04
N ASP A 162 -15.39 3.61 0.95
CA ASP A 162 -13.99 3.20 0.75
C ASP A 162 -13.37 2.64 2.04
N THR A 163 -14.04 2.80 3.19
CA THR A 163 -13.64 2.18 4.46
C THR A 163 -14.02 0.70 4.57
N LYS A 164 -14.90 0.19 3.69
CA LYS A 164 -15.44 -1.17 3.79
C LYS A 164 -14.45 -2.24 3.33
N ASN A 165 -13.74 -1.97 2.23
CA ASN A 165 -12.67 -2.83 1.72
C ASN A 165 -11.49 -1.95 1.29
N LEU A 166 -10.41 -1.98 2.07
CA LEU A 166 -9.21 -1.22 1.73
C LEU A 166 -8.24 -2.09 0.95
N LEU A 167 -7.89 -1.66 -0.26
CA LEU A 167 -6.86 -2.34 -1.04
C LEU A 167 -5.52 -2.29 -0.30
N LEU A 168 -4.99 -3.47 0.02
CA LEU A 168 -3.62 -3.74 0.41
C LEU A 168 -2.86 -4.21 -0.82
N ASP A 169 -1.88 -3.43 -1.24
CA ASP A 169 -1.04 -3.80 -2.38
C ASP A 169 0.40 -3.37 -2.18
N PHE A 170 1.29 -4.19 -2.70
CA PHE A 170 2.73 -4.06 -2.61
C PHE A 170 3.38 -4.66 -3.85
N TYR A 171 4.55 -4.13 -4.18
CA TYR A 171 5.34 -4.56 -5.33
C TYR A 171 6.61 -5.24 -4.86
N LEU A 172 6.91 -6.40 -5.44
CA LEU A 172 8.13 -7.16 -5.17
C LEU A 172 9.05 -7.05 -6.37
N VAL A 173 10.34 -6.86 -6.12
CA VAL A 173 11.37 -6.82 -7.16
C VAL A 173 12.52 -7.73 -6.74
N ASN A 174 13.06 -8.51 -7.69
CA ASN A 174 14.13 -9.50 -7.50
C ASN A 174 13.88 -10.55 -6.40
N THR A 175 12.62 -10.85 -6.11
CA THR A 175 12.22 -11.85 -5.10
C THR A 175 10.88 -12.46 -5.47
N GLU A 176 10.68 -13.71 -5.07
CA GLU A 176 9.43 -14.45 -5.21
C GLU A 176 8.98 -14.92 -3.83
N ILE A 177 7.67 -15.05 -3.63
CA ILE A 177 7.09 -15.55 -2.38
C ILE A 177 6.30 -16.84 -2.62
N SER A 178 6.29 -17.72 -1.62
CA SER A 178 5.59 -19.00 -1.67
C SER A 178 5.39 -19.58 -0.28
N SER A 179 4.57 -20.64 -0.19
CA SER A 179 4.29 -21.31 1.08
C SER A 179 5.54 -21.89 1.75
N THR A 180 6.54 -22.29 0.96
CA THR A 180 7.82 -22.85 1.43
C THR A 180 9.01 -21.89 1.35
N GLY A 181 8.88 -20.77 0.64
CA GLY A 181 9.94 -19.78 0.49
C GLY A 181 9.69 -18.52 1.31
N ASN A 182 10.23 -17.40 0.79
CA ASN A 182 9.99 -16.07 1.31
C ASN A 182 8.50 -15.75 1.38
N LYS A 183 8.12 -14.86 2.29
CA LYS A 183 6.73 -14.41 2.48
C LYS A 183 6.69 -12.93 2.77
N VAL A 184 5.53 -12.31 2.59
CA VAL A 184 5.26 -10.99 3.15
C VAL A 184 4.45 -11.15 4.43
N ARG A 185 5.01 -10.72 5.55
CA ARG A 185 4.27 -10.61 6.82
C ARG A 185 3.63 -9.22 6.88
N ALA A 186 2.30 -9.20 6.92
CA ALA A 186 1.52 -7.99 7.12
C ALA A 186 1.02 -7.94 8.56
N THR A 187 1.44 -6.93 9.32
CA THR A 187 0.92 -6.64 10.65
C THR A 187 0.01 -5.43 10.57
N ILE A 188 -1.29 -5.62 10.82
CA ILE A 188 -2.34 -4.60 10.77
C ILE A 188 -2.85 -4.43 12.20
N ASN A 189 -2.48 -3.33 12.85
CA ASN A 189 -2.55 -3.18 14.30
C ASN A 189 -1.91 -4.42 14.98
N ASP A 190 -2.67 -5.19 15.75
CA ASP A 190 -2.15 -6.39 16.44
C ASP A 190 -2.37 -7.69 15.65
N SER A 191 -3.00 -7.63 14.47
CA SER A 191 -3.29 -8.81 13.65
C SER A 191 -2.17 -9.09 12.65
N VAL A 192 -1.67 -10.33 12.63
CA VAL A 192 -0.59 -10.77 11.73
C VAL A 192 -1.13 -11.70 10.65
N PHE A 193 -0.75 -11.43 9.41
CA PHE A 193 -1.07 -12.24 8.24
C PHE A 193 0.23 -12.60 7.50
N LEU A 194 0.36 -13.87 7.13
CA LEU A 194 1.43 -14.33 6.25
C LEU A 194 0.88 -14.44 4.84
N ILE A 195 1.47 -13.69 3.92
CA ILE A 195 1.11 -13.64 2.51
C ILE A 195 2.19 -14.39 1.73
N ASP A 196 1.79 -15.47 1.08
CA ASP A 196 2.67 -16.34 0.30
C ASP A 196 2.39 -16.29 -1.21
N GLU A 197 1.40 -15.50 -1.63
CA GLU A 197 1.11 -15.24 -3.04
C GLU A 197 1.18 -13.73 -3.36
N TRP A 198 1.94 -13.37 -4.40
CA TRP A 198 2.08 -11.99 -4.84
C TRP A 198 0.86 -11.53 -5.66
N ALA A 199 -0.18 -11.11 -4.94
CA ALA A 199 -1.45 -10.65 -5.49
C ALA A 199 -1.93 -9.37 -4.79
N PRO A 200 -2.85 -8.59 -5.36
CA PRO A 200 -3.57 -7.56 -4.61
C PRO A 200 -4.54 -8.21 -3.60
N TYR A 201 -4.67 -7.60 -2.42
CA TYR A 201 -5.57 -8.04 -1.35
C TYR A 201 -6.45 -6.88 -0.90
N TYR A 202 -7.58 -7.15 -0.26
CA TYR A 202 -8.36 -6.13 0.42
C TYR A 202 -8.57 -6.47 1.90
N ILE A 203 -8.46 -5.45 2.75
CA ILE A 203 -8.61 -5.53 4.20
C ILE A 203 -10.05 -5.19 4.55
N GLN A 204 -10.66 -6.00 5.42
CA GLN A 204 -11.98 -5.75 5.99
C GLN A 204 -11.92 -5.75 7.52
N GLY A 205 -12.94 -5.17 8.14
CA GLY A 205 -13.10 -5.20 9.60
C GLY A 205 -12.22 -4.19 10.34
N LEU A 206 -11.62 -3.23 9.65
CA LEU A 206 -10.85 -2.17 10.28
C LEU A 206 -11.75 -1.25 11.14
N PRO A 207 -11.31 -0.87 12.35
CA PRO A 207 -11.99 0.15 13.12
C PRO A 207 -11.81 1.54 12.47
N PHE A 208 -12.71 2.48 12.78
CA PHE A 208 -12.47 3.90 12.46
C PHE A 208 -11.36 4.46 13.36
N GLY A 209 -10.63 5.44 12.83
CA GLY A 209 -9.47 6.04 13.47
C GLY A 209 -8.17 5.68 12.77
N GLU A 210 -7.07 5.77 13.52
CA GLU A 210 -5.74 5.50 13.01
C GLU A 210 -5.46 3.99 12.95
N ILE A 211 -4.98 3.53 11.78
CA ILE A 211 -4.58 2.15 11.55
C ILE A 211 -3.12 2.13 11.11
N THR A 212 -2.30 1.34 11.81
CA THR A 212 -0.90 1.12 11.44
C THR A 212 -0.77 -0.21 10.71
N ILE A 213 -0.12 -0.19 9.55
CA ILE A 213 0.16 -1.36 8.72
C ILE A 213 1.66 -1.44 8.52
N LYS A 214 2.24 -2.58 8.90
CA LYS A 214 3.64 -2.92 8.66
C LYS A 214 3.71 -4.07 7.67
N LEU A 215 4.53 -3.92 6.64
CA LEU A 215 4.88 -4.97 5.69
C LEU A 215 6.35 -5.35 5.85
N GLU A 216 6.61 -6.64 5.92
CA GLU A 216 7.93 -7.22 6.10
C GLU A 216 8.13 -8.34 5.10
N LEU A 217 9.15 -8.24 4.25
CA LEU A 217 9.64 -9.37 3.48
C LEU A 217 10.48 -10.24 4.40
N ILE A 218 10.08 -11.49 4.58
CA ILE A 218 10.73 -12.46 5.47
C ILE A 218 11.15 -13.70 4.69
N ASP A 219 12.21 -14.35 5.15
CA ASP A 219 12.66 -15.63 4.60
C ASP A 219 11.76 -16.81 5.05
N SER A 220 12.11 -18.03 4.60
CA SER A 220 11.38 -19.24 4.96
C SER A 220 11.39 -19.56 6.47
N ASP A 221 12.40 -19.07 7.20
CA ASP A 221 12.57 -19.27 8.63
C ASP A 221 11.88 -18.17 9.45
N GLY A 222 11.32 -17.16 8.78
CA GLY A 222 10.59 -16.05 9.39
C GLY A 222 11.48 -14.86 9.78
N ASN A 223 12.75 -14.85 9.38
CA ASN A 223 13.66 -13.74 9.62
C ASN A 223 13.44 -12.62 8.60
N LEU A 224 13.68 -11.38 9.02
CA LEU A 224 13.57 -10.22 8.14
C LEU A 224 14.71 -10.24 7.11
N ILE A 225 14.37 -10.15 5.83
CA ILE A 225 15.36 -10.02 4.76
C ILE A 225 15.95 -8.61 4.79
N LYS A 226 17.27 -8.50 4.89
CA LYS A 226 17.96 -7.21 4.90
C LYS A 226 17.88 -6.56 3.50
N SER A 227 17.18 -5.44 3.41
CA SER A 227 17.04 -4.62 2.21
C SER A 227 16.79 -3.16 2.60
N GLN A 228 17.14 -2.21 1.72
CA GLN A 228 17.07 -0.77 1.97
C GLN A 228 15.70 -0.29 2.49
N PHE A 229 14.62 -0.92 2.03
CA PHE A 229 13.24 -0.49 2.32
C PHE A 229 12.41 -1.50 3.13
N ASN A 230 13.07 -2.50 3.75
CA ASN A 230 12.42 -3.55 4.52
C ASN A 230 12.84 -3.45 6.00
N PRO A 231 11.91 -3.22 6.95
CA PRO A 231 10.45 -3.23 6.80
C PRO A 231 9.86 -1.91 6.32
N SER A 232 8.59 -1.92 5.89
CA SER A 232 7.84 -0.71 5.52
C SER A 232 6.63 -0.51 6.41
N ILE A 233 6.44 0.71 6.93
CA ILE A 233 5.33 1.05 7.84
C ILE A 233 4.54 2.22 7.27
N ARG A 234 3.21 2.11 7.34
CA ARG A 234 2.27 3.18 7.01
C ARG A 234 1.18 3.31 8.05
N THR A 235 0.77 4.56 8.22
CA THR A 235 -0.39 4.94 9.01
C THR A 235 -1.44 5.50 8.08
N ILE A 236 -2.67 5.03 8.23
CA ILE A 236 -3.85 5.54 7.52
C ILE A 236 -4.93 5.94 8.53
N THR A 237 -5.88 6.74 8.09
CA THR A 237 -7.05 7.11 8.91
C THR A 237 -8.33 6.68 8.22
N LEU A 238 -9.20 5.98 8.95
CA LEU A 238 -10.56 5.68 8.51
C LEU A 238 -11.53 6.62 9.23
N GLU A 239 -12.32 7.36 8.47
CA GLU A 239 -13.32 8.31 8.95
C GLU A 239 -14.72 7.81 8.56
N LYS A 240 -15.74 8.19 9.37
CA LYS A 240 -17.13 7.82 9.10
C LYS A 240 -17.65 8.48 7.82
#